data_AF-A0A7S2WJF3-F1
#
_entry.id   AF-A0A7S2WJF3-F1
#
_cell.length_a   1.000
_cell.length_b   1.000
_cell.length_c   1.000
_cell.angle_alpha   90.00
_cell.angle_beta   90.00
_cell.angle_gamma   90.00
#
_symmetry.space_group_name_H-M   'P 1'
#
loop_
_entity.id
_entity.type
_entity.pdbx_description
1 polymer ?
#
loop_
_entity_poly.entity_id
_entity_poly.type
_entity_poly.pdbx_seq_one_letter_code
_entity_poly.pdbx_strand_id
1 'polypeptide(L)'
;FNTFIRALANSGNAEEAEALLNKLEDLHRKGIHDFSPNTITYCTVIDAWAKRREPEKAENVLQRMMAISHEEEERDDIKADTIAFNTVLYAWATSKRRLSAERAEKLLHHMKNIYVAGN
;
A
#
# COMPACT_ATOMS: atom_id res chain seq x y z
N PHE A 1 -3.60 16.82 3.91
CA PHE A 1 -2.97 15.48 3.93
C PHE A 1 -2.49 15.01 5.30
N ASN A 2 -1.65 15.76 6.05
CA ASN A 2 -1.14 15.33 7.38
C ASN A 2 -2.21 14.96 8.42
N THR A 3 -3.39 15.59 8.37
CA THR A 3 -4.50 15.30 9.29
C THR A 3 -5.11 13.91 9.07
N PHE A 4 -5.21 13.47 7.81
CA PHE A 4 -5.75 12.15 7.47
C PHE A 4 -4.77 11.04 7.83
N ILE A 5 -3.48 11.22 7.52
CA ILE A 5 -2.43 10.27 7.93
C ILE A 5 -2.37 10.16 9.46
N ARG A 6 -2.51 11.28 10.19
CA ARG A 6 -2.62 11.23 11.65
C ARG A 6 -3.87 10.48 12.11
N ALA A 7 -5.02 10.71 11.48
CA ALA A 7 -6.24 9.97 11.83
C ALA A 7 -6.08 8.45 11.57
N LEU A 8 -5.47 8.08 10.45
CA LEU A 8 -5.17 6.69 10.06
C LEU A 8 -4.15 6.01 10.97
N ALA A 9 -3.06 6.71 11.29
CA ALA A 9 -2.02 6.21 12.17
C ALA A 9 -2.51 6.09 13.62
N ASN A 10 -3.42 6.97 14.03
CA ASN A 10 -3.95 7.03 15.39
C ASN A 10 -5.19 6.15 15.59
N SER A 11 -5.90 5.77 14.52
CA SER A 11 -7.06 4.88 14.63
C SER A 11 -6.67 3.44 14.95
N GLY A 12 -5.43 3.02 14.65
CA GLY A 12 -4.94 1.65 14.95
C GLY A 12 -5.78 0.54 14.31
N ASN A 13 -6.76 0.90 13.47
CA ASN A 13 -7.83 0.04 13.01
C ASN A 13 -7.74 -0.01 11.48
N ALA A 14 -7.16 -1.09 10.97
CA ALA A 14 -6.84 -1.24 9.55
C ALA A 14 -8.10 -1.17 8.65
N GLU A 15 -9.26 -1.54 9.18
CA GLU A 15 -10.55 -1.47 8.47
C GLU A 15 -10.99 -0.03 8.22
N GLU A 16 -10.90 0.84 9.22
CA GLU A 16 -11.17 2.28 9.03
C GLU A 16 -10.16 2.89 8.07
N ALA A 17 -8.91 2.42 8.14
CA ALA A 17 -7.86 2.91 7.27
C ALA A 17 -8.14 2.59 5.80
N GLU A 18 -8.55 1.35 5.52
CA GLU A 18 -8.98 0.93 4.19
C GLU A 18 -10.27 1.63 3.74
N ALA A 19 -11.24 1.83 4.63
CA ALA A 19 -12.47 2.54 4.30
C ALA A 19 -12.20 4.00 3.89
N LEU A 20 -11.27 4.67 4.58
CA LEU A 20 -10.86 6.02 4.21
C LEU A 20 -10.13 6.02 2.86
N LEU A 21 -9.23 5.07 2.62
CA LEU A 21 -8.54 4.94 1.33
C LEU A 21 -9.54 4.78 0.18
N ASN A 22 -10.53 3.90 0.34
CA ASN A 22 -11.60 3.72 -0.65
C ASN A 22 -12.36 5.02 -0.91
N LYS A 23 -12.61 5.81 0.15
CA LYS A 23 -13.28 7.10 0.04
C LYS A 23 -12.42 8.12 -0.72
N LEU A 24 -11.11 8.14 -0.50
CA LEU A 24 -10.19 9.02 -1.22
C LEU A 24 -10.11 8.65 -2.71
N GLU A 25 -10.05 7.36 -3.04
CA GLU A 25 -10.09 6.90 -4.43
C GLU A 25 -11.41 7.27 -5.13
N ASP A 26 -12.56 7.13 -4.45
CA ASP A 26 -13.87 7.54 -4.98
C ASP A 26 -13.96 9.06 -5.20
N LEU A 27 -13.43 9.86 -4.27
CA LEU A 27 -13.36 11.32 -4.42
C LEU A 27 -12.43 11.74 -5.57
N HIS A 28 -11.29 11.06 -5.73
CA HIS A 28 -10.37 11.27 -6.85
C HIS A 28 -11.06 10.94 -8.18
N ARG A 29 -11.75 9.80 -8.26
CA ARG A 29 -12.52 9.40 -9.46
C ARG A 29 -13.66 10.37 -9.80
N LYS A 30 -14.20 11.06 -8.79
CA LYS A 30 -15.19 12.15 -8.95
C LYS A 30 -14.58 13.48 -9.41
N GLY A 31 -13.27 13.54 -9.65
CA GLY A 31 -12.56 14.73 -10.10
C GLY A 31 -12.13 15.66 -8.98
N ILE A 32 -12.14 15.21 -7.71
CA ILE A 32 -11.69 16.01 -6.57
C ILE A 32 -10.22 15.67 -6.27
N HIS A 33 -9.33 16.30 -7.03
CA HIS A 33 -7.87 16.09 -6.95
C HIS A 33 -7.26 16.52 -5.60
N ASP A 34 -7.95 17.39 -4.85
CA ASP A 34 -7.55 17.80 -3.49
C ASP A 34 -7.53 16.64 -2.47
N PHE A 35 -8.18 15.52 -2.78
CA PHE A 35 -8.24 14.33 -1.92
C PHE A 35 -7.64 13.08 -2.57
N SER A 36 -6.75 13.23 -3.56
CA SER A 36 -6.10 12.07 -4.14
C SER A 36 -5.28 11.31 -3.09
N PRO A 37 -5.42 9.97 -3.02
CA PRO A 37 -4.59 9.16 -2.15
C PRO A 37 -3.13 9.25 -2.59
N ASN A 38 -2.22 9.37 -1.63
CA ASN A 38 -0.78 9.48 -1.89
C ASN A 38 -0.03 8.23 -1.39
N THR A 39 1.25 8.12 -1.74
CA THR A 39 2.13 7.02 -1.29
C THR A 39 2.06 6.79 0.22
N ILE A 40 2.06 7.86 1.02
CA ILE A 40 2.02 7.77 2.48
C ILE A 40 0.71 7.15 2.97
N THR A 41 -0.41 7.47 2.32
CA THR A 41 -1.73 6.94 2.66
C THR A 41 -1.78 5.43 2.44
N TYR A 42 -1.35 4.95 1.27
CA TYR A 42 -1.23 3.52 0.99
C TYR A 42 -0.28 2.82 1.97
N CYS A 43 0.92 3.36 2.18
CA CYS A 43 1.88 2.82 3.15
C CYS A 43 1.30 2.71 4.57
N THR A 44 0.50 3.70 5.01
CA THR A 44 -0.12 3.68 6.34
C THR A 44 -1.15 2.55 6.46
N VAL A 45 -1.98 2.35 5.43
CA VAL A 45 -2.97 1.26 5.40
C VAL A 45 -2.28 -0.11 5.35
N ILE A 46 -1.22 -0.24 4.55
CA ILE A 46 -0.38 -1.44 4.46
C ILE A 46 0.23 -1.76 5.83
N ASP A 47 0.82 -0.77 6.51
CA ASP A 47 1.41 -0.94 7.84
C ASP A 47 0.35 -1.34 8.89
N ALA A 48 -0.86 -0.77 8.81
CA ALA A 48 -1.96 -1.16 9.69
C ALA A 48 -2.36 -2.64 9.49
N TRP A 49 -2.49 -3.10 8.24
CA TRP A 49 -2.77 -4.52 7.94
C TRP A 49 -1.60 -5.44 8.32
N ALA A 50 -0.36 -4.99 8.13
CA ALA A 50 0.84 -5.71 8.54
C ALA A 50 0.87 -5.92 10.05
N LYS A 51 0.56 -4.89 10.84
CA LYS A 51 0.44 -4.96 12.30
C LYS A 51 -0.65 -5.92 12.77
N ARG A 52 -1.76 -6.04 12.02
CA ARG A 52 -2.83 -7.01 12.27
C ARG A 52 -2.49 -8.44 11.83
N ARG A 53 -1.30 -8.69 11.27
CA ARG A 53 -0.88 -9.99 10.71
C ARG A 53 -1.80 -10.50 9.61
N GLU A 54 -2.37 -9.58 8.84
CA GLU A 54 -3.16 -9.88 7.65
C GLU A 54 -2.40 -9.45 6.39
N PRO A 55 -1.37 -10.22 5.99
CA PRO A 55 -0.51 -9.85 4.87
C PRO A 55 -1.23 -9.90 3.53
N GLU A 56 -2.30 -10.71 3.39
CA GLU A 56 -3.10 -10.79 2.17
C GLU A 56 -3.80 -9.46 1.84
N LYS A 57 -4.32 -8.78 2.86
CA LYS A 57 -4.93 -7.45 2.68
C LYS A 57 -3.88 -6.39 2.42
N ALA A 58 -2.75 -6.46 3.12
CA ALA A 58 -1.62 -5.58 2.88
C ALA A 58 -1.10 -5.69 1.43
N GLU A 59 -1.00 -6.92 0.89
CA GLU A 59 -0.62 -7.18 -0.50
C GLU A 59 -1.66 -6.65 -1.50
N ASN A 60 -2.96 -6.78 -1.20
CA ASN A 60 -4.02 -6.23 -2.06
C ASN A 60 -3.91 -4.70 -2.18
N VAL A 61 -3.70 -4.01 -1.05
CA VAL A 61 -3.52 -2.55 -1.05
C VAL A 61 -2.25 -2.14 -1.80
N LEU A 62 -1.16 -2.91 -1.69
CA LEU A 62 0.05 -2.69 -2.48
C LEU A 62 -0.19 -2.84 -3.99
N GLN A 63 -0.96 -3.86 -4.41
CA GLN A 63 -1.31 -4.05 -5.83
C GLN A 63 -2.15 -2.89 -6.37
N ARG A 64 -3.09 -2.37 -5.58
CA ARG A 64 -3.88 -1.17 -5.95
C ARG A 64 -2.99 0.05 -6.16
N MET A 65 -2.04 0.25 -5.26
CA MET A 65 -1.06 1.34 -5.39
C MET A 65 -0.23 1.20 -6.67
N MET A 66 0.20 -0.03 -7.03
CA MET A 66 0.94 -0.26 -8.27
C MET A 66 0.09 0.01 -9.52
N ALA A 67 -1.17 -0.45 -9.53
CA ALA A 67 -2.08 -0.22 -10.64
C ALA A 67 -2.25 1.29 -10.92
N ILE A 68 -2.47 2.08 -9.87
CA ILE A 68 -2.61 3.54 -9.98
C ILE A 68 -1.29 4.19 -10.41
N SER A 69 -0.14 3.73 -9.91
CA SER A 69 1.17 4.25 -10.33
C SER A 69 1.50 3.99 -11.80
N HIS A 70 0.97 2.91 -12.38
CA HIS A 70 1.11 2.62 -13.82
C HIS A 70 0.10 3.39 -14.67
N GLU A 71 -1.10 3.67 -14.14
CA GLU A 71 -2.11 4.45 -14.86
C GLU A 71 -1.77 5.94 -14.91
N GLU A 72 -1.14 6.47 -13.86
CA GLU A 72 -0.78 7.89 -13.74
C GLU A 72 0.75 8.04 -13.72
N GLU A 73 1.40 7.78 -14.87
CA GLU A 73 2.87 7.84 -15.05
C GLU A 73 3.48 9.23 -14.72
N GLU A 74 2.65 10.29 -14.74
CA GLU A 74 3.03 11.66 -14.37
C GLU A 74 2.83 11.99 -12.87
N ARG A 75 2.23 11.10 -12.07
CA ARG A 75 2.11 11.29 -10.61
C ARG A 75 3.34 10.81 -9.88
N ASP A 76 4.28 11.71 -9.68
CA ASP A 76 5.42 11.48 -8.77
C ASP A 76 4.97 11.30 -7.30
N ASP A 77 3.70 11.60 -6.99
CA ASP A 77 3.09 11.48 -5.66
C ASP A 77 2.77 10.01 -5.26
N ILE A 78 2.61 9.12 -6.25
CA ILE A 78 2.20 7.72 -6.08
C ILE A 78 3.26 6.81 -6.72
N LYS A 79 4.39 6.66 -6.02
CA LYS A 79 5.45 5.73 -6.41
C LYS A 79 5.42 4.57 -5.46
N ALA A 80 5.27 3.35 -5.98
CA ALA A 80 5.33 2.12 -5.19
C ALA A 80 6.72 1.98 -4.58
N ASP A 81 6.92 2.62 -3.43
CA ASP A 81 8.21 2.77 -2.81
C ASP A 81 8.68 1.45 -2.18
N THR A 82 10.00 1.35 -2.01
CA THR A 82 10.64 0.21 -1.32
C THR A 82 10.04 -0.03 0.07
N ILE A 83 9.53 1.03 0.71
CA ILE A 83 8.88 0.99 2.01
C ILE A 83 7.60 0.13 1.97
N ALA A 84 6.77 0.28 0.94
CA ALA A 84 5.50 -0.45 0.84
C ALA A 84 5.75 -1.95 0.67
N PHE A 85 6.68 -2.31 -0.22
CA PHE A 85 7.13 -3.70 -0.40
C PHE A 85 7.76 -4.28 0.86
N ASN A 86 8.68 -3.57 1.50
CA ASN A 86 9.32 -4.02 2.74
C ASN A 86 8.30 -4.26 3.86
N THR A 87 7.27 -3.42 3.94
CA THR A 87 6.20 -3.57 4.93
C THR A 87 5.37 -4.83 4.67
N VAL A 88 5.00 -5.10 3.41
CA VAL A 88 4.26 -6.33 3.04
C VAL A 88 5.14 -7.57 3.22
N LEU A 89 6.43 -7.50 2.87
CA LEU A 89 7.40 -8.57 3.12
C LEU A 89 7.53 -8.86 4.62
N TYR A 90 7.63 -7.82 5.45
CA TYR A 90 7.65 -7.95 6.89
C TYR A 90 6.34 -8.54 7.44
N ALA A 91 5.18 -8.14 6.90
CA ALA A 91 3.89 -8.72 7.24
C ALA A 91 3.82 -10.22 6.93
N TRP A 92 4.31 -10.62 5.75
CA TRP A 92 4.39 -12.03 5.38
C TRP A 92 5.39 -12.79 6.25
N ALA A 93 6.58 -12.24 6.50
CA ALA A 93 7.60 -12.88 7.34
C ALA A 93 7.15 -13.08 8.80
N THR A 94 6.35 -12.14 9.32
CA THR A 94 5.78 -12.25 10.68
C THR A 94 4.49 -13.08 10.74
N SER A 95 3.86 -13.32 9.59
CA SER A 95 2.73 -14.22 9.44
C SER A 95 3.22 -15.67 9.51
N LYS A 96 2.86 -16.37 10.59
CA LYS A 96 3.20 -17.80 10.78
C LYS A 96 2.43 -18.76 9.84
N ARG A 97 2.01 -18.29 8.66
CA ARG A 97 1.28 -19.08 7.67
C ARG A 97 2.25 -19.89 6.80
N ARG A 98 1.80 -21.07 6.38
CA ARG A 98 2.61 -22.09 5.68
C ARG A 98 3.10 -21.68 4.28
N LEU A 99 2.53 -20.61 3.70
CA LEU A 99 2.86 -20.08 2.36
C LEU A 99 3.51 -18.69 2.41
N SER A 100 3.86 -18.21 3.60
CA SER A 100 4.43 -16.87 3.79
C SER A 100 5.76 -16.67 3.06
N ALA A 101 6.65 -17.66 3.14
CA ALA A 101 7.96 -17.60 2.51
C ALA A 101 7.87 -17.54 0.97
N GLU A 102 7.03 -18.37 0.36
CA GLU A 102 6.84 -18.39 -1.10
C GLU A 102 6.22 -17.07 -1.60
N ARG A 103 5.25 -16.52 -0.87
CA ARG A 103 4.63 -15.24 -1.19
C ARG A 103 5.61 -14.09 -1.06
N ALA A 104 6.40 -14.06 0.02
CA ALA A 104 7.44 -13.07 0.22
C ALA A 104 8.50 -13.14 -0.91
N GLU A 105 8.92 -14.34 -1.31
CA GLU A 105 9.87 -14.52 -2.40
C GLU A 105 9.33 -14.03 -3.75
N LYS A 106 8.05 -14.32 -4.05
CA LYS A 106 7.38 -13.80 -5.25
C LYS A 106 7.32 -12.27 -5.24
N LEU A 107 6.97 -11.67 -4.11
CA LEU A 107 6.91 -10.22 -3.95
C LEU A 107 8.27 -9.56 -4.17
N LEU A 108 9.33 -10.19 -3.64
CA LEU A 108 10.70 -9.70 -3.75
C LEU A 108 11.24 -9.79 -5.18
N HIS A 109 10.93 -10.88 -5.90
CA HIS A 109 11.22 -10.98 -7.33
C HIS A 109 10.47 -9.91 -8.14
N HIS A 110 9.20 -9.64 -7.79
CA HIS A 110 8.42 -8.61 -8.46
C HIS A 110 9.06 -7.23 -8.25
N MET A 111 9.41 -6.88 -7.01
CA MET A 111 10.13 -5.64 -6.68
C MET A 111 11.42 -5.49 -7.49
N LYS A 112 12.23 -6.56 -7.58
CA LYS A 112 13.49 -6.55 -8.32
C LYS A 112 13.27 -6.30 -9.81
N ASN A 113 12.25 -6.90 -10.41
CA ASN A 113 11.91 -6.69 -11.81
C ASN A 113 11.48 -5.24 -12.09
N ILE A 114 10.65 -4.66 -11.21
CA ILE A 114 10.21 -3.27 -11.35
C ILE A 114 11.41 -2.31 -11.22
N TYR A 115 12.33 -2.57 -10.29
CA TYR A 115 13.52 -1.74 -10.09
C TYR A 115 14.51 -1.84 -11.26
N VAL A 116 14.66 -3.02 -11.86
CA VAL A 116 15.50 -3.23 -13.05
C VAL A 116 14.88 -2.62 -14.30
N ALA A 117 13.54 -2.56 -14.40
CA ALA A 117 12.84 -1.94 -15.52
C ALA A 117 12.78 -0.41 -15.44
N GLY A 118 12.91 0.16 -14.23
CA GLY A 118 12.86 1.60 -13.98
C GLY A 118 14.21 2.32 -14.02
N ASN A 119 15.30 1.66 -14.41
CA ASN A 119 16.66 2.21 -14.53
C ASN A 119 17.24 1.95 -15.93
#